data_AF-A0A2A4WQS5-F1
#
_entry.id   AF-A0A2A4WQS5-F1
#
_cell.length_a   1.000
_cell.length_b   1.000
_cell.length_c   1.000
_cell.angle_alpha   90.00
_cell.angle_beta   90.00
_cell.angle_gamma   90.00
#
_symmetry.space_group_name_H-M   'P 1'
#
loop_
_entity.id
_entity.type
_entity.pdbx_description
1 polymer ?
#
loop_
_entity_poly.entity_id
_entity_poly.type
_entity_poly.pdbx_seq_one_letter_code
_entity_poly.pdbx_strand_id
1 'polypeptide(L)'
;MENELKEAARYLPPYLLPKQREQLFEEIRSFPEKANYYLARNTYANEMLQGDGSGEFKYFDPLTGKEQQVKGLLLSNSCDISTNNQRTLPVKVLFSPLLKLDLYLRRVANSKGEQRAQSIAKAIKDQCITSIFYLPASEQLPFETIALLDNVVSIPLNHCIEQRPEKLFCLSQFGFYLFIMKLSIHLTRYQEEIARFDG
;
A
#
# COMPACT_ATOMS: atom_id res chain seq x y z
N MET A 1 25.93 -7.76 -0.46
CA MET A 1 25.02 -7.23 0.58
C MET A 1 25.47 -5.90 1.17
N GLU A 2 26.63 -5.79 1.86
CA GLU A 2 26.98 -4.55 2.58
C GLU A 2 27.28 -3.35 1.65
N ASN A 3 27.92 -3.58 0.50
CA ASN A 3 28.09 -2.53 -0.53
C ASN A 3 26.78 -2.12 -1.20
N GLU A 4 25.86 -3.07 -1.46
CA GLU A 4 24.55 -2.80 -2.06
C GLU A 4 23.67 -1.96 -1.11
N LEU A 5 23.74 -2.23 0.19
CA LEU A 5 23.08 -1.43 1.22
C LEU A 5 23.65 0.00 1.30
N LYS A 6 24.96 0.18 1.13
CA LYS A 6 25.59 1.51 1.07
C LYS A 6 25.17 2.30 -0.18
N GLU A 7 24.94 1.63 -1.31
CA GLU A 7 24.39 2.27 -2.50
C GLU A 7 22.90 2.60 -2.33
N ALA A 8 22.10 1.66 -1.81
CA ALA A 8 20.70 1.89 -1.48
C ALA A 8 20.52 3.04 -0.48
N ALA A 9 21.46 3.20 0.47
CA ALA A 9 21.47 4.29 1.44
C ALA A 9 21.43 5.69 0.81
N ARG A 10 22.00 5.86 -0.39
CA ARG A 10 22.00 7.14 -1.11
C ARG A 10 20.60 7.55 -1.58
N TYR A 11 19.69 6.60 -1.70
CA TYR A 11 18.30 6.81 -2.10
C TYR A 11 17.35 6.92 -0.89
N LEU A 12 17.86 6.76 0.33
CA LEU A 12 17.09 7.01 1.53
C LEU A 12 16.94 8.52 1.77
N PRO A 13 15.75 8.98 2.20
CA PRO A 13 15.53 10.39 2.45
C PRO A 13 16.48 10.99 3.49
N PRO A 14 16.99 12.21 3.21
CA PRO A 14 18.03 12.83 4.02
C PRO A 14 17.54 13.19 5.43
N TYR A 15 16.22 13.32 5.62
CA TYR A 15 15.60 13.73 6.87
C TYR A 15 15.66 12.65 7.98
N LEU A 16 16.02 11.41 7.68
CA LEU A 16 16.14 10.36 8.69
C LEU A 16 17.38 10.58 9.57
N LEU A 17 17.17 10.58 10.89
CA LEU A 17 18.24 10.57 11.89
C LEU A 17 19.07 9.28 11.80
N PRO A 18 20.35 9.27 12.23
CA PRO A 18 21.22 8.09 12.13
C PRO A 18 20.58 6.80 12.66
N LYS A 19 20.00 6.86 13.87
CA LYS A 19 19.31 5.71 14.49
C LYS A 19 18.09 5.22 13.69
N GLN A 20 17.35 6.13 13.06
CA GLN A 20 16.19 5.76 12.23
C GLN A 20 16.66 5.06 10.95
N ARG A 21 17.80 5.48 10.38
CA ARG A 21 18.41 4.81 9.22
C ARG A 21 18.88 3.40 9.59
N GLU A 22 19.58 3.24 10.70
CA GLU A 22 20.03 1.94 11.20
C GLU A 22 18.84 0.98 11.39
N GLN A 23 17.77 1.44 12.05
CA GLN A 23 16.57 0.64 12.22
C GLN A 23 15.96 0.22 10.87
N LEU A 24 15.82 1.15 9.94
CA LEU A 24 15.27 0.86 8.61
C LEU A 24 16.12 -0.18 7.87
N PHE A 25 17.45 -0.11 7.96
CA PHE A 25 18.34 -1.10 7.35
C PHE A 25 18.20 -2.48 7.97
N GLU A 26 18.06 -2.58 9.29
CA GLU A 26 17.83 -3.86 9.96
C GLU A 26 16.49 -4.48 9.55
N GLU A 27 15.44 -3.66 9.41
CA GLU A 27 14.13 -4.09 8.92
C GLU A 27 14.21 -4.57 7.46
N ILE A 28 14.98 -3.88 6.60
CA ILE A 28 15.23 -4.32 5.22
C ILE A 28 15.99 -5.64 5.17
N ARG A 29 17.04 -5.80 6.00
CA ARG A 29 17.86 -7.03 6.04
C ARG A 29 17.08 -8.24 6.52
N SER A 30 16.16 -8.02 7.46
CA SER A 30 15.38 -9.09 8.09
C SER A 30 14.07 -9.38 7.34
N PHE A 31 13.78 -8.65 6.27
CA PHE A 31 12.59 -8.86 5.45
C PHE A 31 12.74 -10.14 4.58
N PRO A 32 11.70 -11.01 4.48
CA PRO A 32 10.31 -10.82 4.91
C PRO A 32 9.97 -11.27 6.34
N GLU A 33 10.91 -11.83 7.07
CA GLU A 33 10.67 -12.52 8.35
C GLU A 33 10.36 -11.56 9.51
N LYS A 34 11.04 -10.41 9.56
CA LYS A 34 10.88 -9.43 10.64
C LYS A 34 10.99 -8.00 10.12
N ALA A 35 9.84 -7.35 9.97
CA ALA A 35 9.78 -5.93 9.68
C ALA A 35 8.51 -5.30 10.28
N ASN A 36 8.61 -4.05 10.73
CA ASN A 36 7.47 -3.32 11.26
C ASN A 36 6.74 -2.64 10.12
N TYR A 37 5.49 -3.00 9.86
CA TYR A 37 4.68 -2.37 8.80
C TYR A 37 3.99 -1.10 9.26
N TYR A 38 3.69 -0.98 10.55
CA TYR A 38 2.82 0.06 11.10
C TYR A 38 3.54 0.89 12.15
N LEU A 39 3.13 2.14 12.32
CA LEU A 39 3.48 2.91 13.50
C LEU A 39 2.76 2.35 14.72
N ALA A 40 3.52 2.10 15.80
CA ALA A 40 2.95 1.60 17.07
C ALA A 40 1.92 2.57 17.68
N ARG A 41 2.12 3.88 17.47
CA ARG A 41 1.16 4.93 17.82
C ARG A 41 0.78 5.67 16.55
N ASN A 42 -0.52 5.88 16.35
CA ASN A 42 -1.02 6.65 15.21
C ASN A 42 -0.81 8.15 15.46
N THR A 43 0.45 8.59 15.47
CA THR A 43 0.85 9.98 15.73
C THR A 43 0.19 10.95 14.75
N TYR A 44 -0.19 10.47 13.57
CA TYR A 44 -0.81 11.23 12.50
C TYR A 44 -2.31 10.93 12.38
N ALA A 45 -3.01 10.64 13.48
CA ALA A 45 -4.41 10.18 13.46
C ALA A 45 -5.36 11.08 12.65
N ASN A 46 -5.14 12.39 12.63
CA ASN A 46 -5.99 13.36 11.94
C ASN A 46 -5.51 13.74 10.53
N GLU A 47 -4.38 13.20 10.08
CA GLU A 47 -3.82 13.49 8.75
C GLU A 47 -4.26 12.44 7.75
N MET A 48 -4.28 12.78 6.47
CA MET A 48 -4.55 11.82 5.39
C MET A 48 -3.26 11.63 4.59
N LEU A 49 -2.53 10.55 4.88
CA LEU A 49 -1.22 10.29 4.30
C LEU A 49 -1.27 9.14 3.30
N GLN A 50 -0.42 9.22 2.28
CA GLN A 50 -0.19 8.15 1.34
C GLN A 50 0.26 6.87 2.09
N GLY A 51 -0.39 5.75 1.79
CA GLY A 51 -0.14 4.47 2.45
C GLY A 51 -0.97 4.24 3.72
N ASP A 52 -1.73 5.22 4.21
CA ASP A 52 -2.62 4.98 5.34
C ASP A 52 -3.74 3.99 4.98
N GLY A 53 -4.10 3.16 5.94
CA GLY A 53 -5.34 2.41 5.92
C GLY A 53 -6.44 3.25 6.53
N SER A 54 -7.50 3.54 5.77
CA SER A 54 -8.60 4.37 6.21
C SER A 54 -9.95 3.78 5.77
N GLY A 55 -11.02 4.08 6.50
CA GLY A 55 -12.26 3.33 6.48
C GLY A 55 -13.48 4.05 5.92
N GLU A 56 -14.44 3.23 5.47
CA GLU A 56 -15.80 3.60 5.03
C GLU A 56 -15.92 4.44 3.77
N PHE A 57 -14.99 4.24 2.82
CA PHE A 57 -15.11 4.80 1.49
C PHE A 57 -16.23 4.13 0.69
N LYS A 58 -16.97 4.93 -0.07
CA LYS A 58 -17.91 4.43 -1.07
C LYS A 58 -17.16 3.78 -2.22
N TYR A 59 -17.48 2.51 -2.46
CA TYR A 59 -17.04 1.73 -3.59
C TYR A 59 -18.25 1.30 -4.42
N PHE A 60 -18.19 1.56 -5.72
CA PHE A 60 -19.20 1.09 -6.66
C PHE A 60 -18.65 -0.15 -7.35
N ASP A 61 -19.32 -1.29 -7.14
CA ASP A 61 -18.97 -2.51 -7.84
C ASP A 61 -19.32 -2.36 -9.33
N PRO A 62 -18.34 -2.37 -10.24
CA PRO A 62 -18.58 -2.16 -11.66
C PRO A 62 -19.40 -3.29 -12.30
N LEU A 63 -19.46 -4.48 -11.70
CA LEU A 63 -20.19 -5.62 -12.23
C LEU A 63 -21.67 -5.59 -11.81
N THR A 64 -21.96 -5.17 -10.58
CA THR A 64 -23.33 -5.20 -10.04
C THR A 64 -23.98 -3.82 -9.95
N GLY A 65 -23.20 -2.74 -10.10
CA GLY A 65 -23.65 -1.38 -9.89
C GLY A 65 -23.97 -1.03 -8.44
N LYS A 66 -23.74 -1.96 -7.49
CA LYS A 66 -24.07 -1.76 -6.07
C LYS A 66 -23.01 -0.91 -5.38
N GLU A 67 -23.48 0.04 -4.59
CA GLU A 67 -22.65 0.79 -3.65
C GLU A 67 -22.35 -0.08 -2.42
N GLN A 68 -21.10 -0.03 -1.97
CA GLN A 68 -20.60 -0.70 -0.77
C GLN A 68 -19.68 0.24 0.00
N GLN A 69 -19.66 0.11 1.32
CA GLN A 69 -18.66 0.79 2.15
C GLN A 69 -17.46 -0.13 2.34
N VAL A 70 -16.27 0.36 2.00
CA VAL A 70 -15.04 -0.42 2.07
C VAL A 70 -13.95 0.35 2.83
N LYS A 71 -13.07 -0.41 3.47
CA LYS A 71 -11.79 0.11 3.95
C LYS A 71 -10.82 0.16 2.78
N GLY A 72 -9.97 1.19 2.71
CA GLY A 72 -9.06 1.42 1.62
C GLY A 72 -7.64 1.74 2.08
N LEU A 73 -6.67 1.34 1.27
CA LEU A 73 -5.30 1.82 1.33
C LEU A 73 -5.20 3.08 0.47
N LEU A 74 -4.74 4.19 1.02
CA LEU A 74 -4.59 5.44 0.27
C LEU A 74 -3.38 5.40 -0.66
N LEU A 75 -3.61 5.67 -1.94
CA LEU A 75 -2.58 5.67 -2.98
C LEU A 75 -2.13 7.08 -3.35
N SER A 76 -3.00 8.09 -3.26
CA SER A 76 -2.64 9.47 -3.58
C SER A 76 -1.50 9.98 -2.71
N ASN A 77 -0.61 10.78 -3.29
CA ASN A 77 0.45 11.46 -2.58
C ASN A 77 -0.13 12.40 -1.50
N SER A 78 0.45 12.40 -0.30
CA SER A 78 -0.02 13.21 0.84
C SER A 78 -0.07 14.71 0.53
N CYS A 79 0.90 15.24 -0.22
CA CYS A 79 0.89 16.64 -0.68
C CYS A 79 -0.27 16.87 -1.66
N ASP A 80 -0.54 15.92 -2.56
CA ASP A 80 -1.61 16.03 -3.54
C ASP A 80 -3.01 15.94 -2.95
N ILE A 81 -3.19 15.48 -1.72
CA ILE A 81 -4.50 15.43 -1.04
C ILE A 81 -4.57 16.30 0.22
N SER A 82 -3.51 17.05 0.52
CA SER A 82 -3.51 17.98 1.65
C SER A 82 -4.55 19.08 1.46
N THR A 83 -5.34 19.30 2.52
CA THR A 83 -6.36 20.36 2.63
C THR A 83 -5.76 21.76 2.80
N ASN A 84 -4.47 21.85 3.17
CA ASN A 84 -3.78 23.12 3.32
C ASN A 84 -3.36 23.75 1.98
N ASN A 85 -3.45 22.99 0.88
CA ASN A 85 -3.08 23.46 -0.44
C ASN A 85 -4.23 24.24 -1.08
N GLN A 86 -3.95 25.48 -1.49
CA GLN A 86 -4.89 26.27 -2.30
C GLN A 86 -4.94 25.68 -3.72
N ARG A 87 -6.14 25.35 -4.20
CA ARG A 87 -6.32 24.76 -5.52
C ARG A 87 -7.39 25.47 -6.33
N THR A 88 -7.13 25.61 -7.62
CA THR A 88 -8.09 26.15 -8.58
C THR A 88 -9.18 25.13 -8.93
N LEU A 89 -8.85 23.83 -8.90
CA LEU A 89 -9.77 22.75 -9.25
C LEU A 89 -9.89 21.73 -8.11
N PRO A 90 -11.07 21.10 -7.94
CA PRO A 90 -11.25 19.98 -7.04
C PRO A 90 -10.31 18.82 -7.40
N VAL A 91 -9.74 18.19 -6.38
CA VAL A 91 -8.86 17.03 -6.55
C VAL A 91 -9.51 15.76 -6.06
N LYS A 92 -8.97 14.64 -6.51
CA LYS A 92 -9.45 13.31 -6.16
C LYS A 92 -8.43 12.56 -5.31
N VAL A 93 -8.95 11.73 -4.42
CA VAL A 93 -8.19 10.75 -3.65
C VAL A 93 -8.28 9.42 -4.38
N LEU A 94 -7.13 8.79 -4.54
CA LEU A 94 -6.98 7.43 -5.05
C LEU A 94 -6.82 6.48 -3.89
N PHE A 95 -7.56 5.38 -3.90
CA PHE A 95 -7.40 4.31 -2.93
C PHE A 95 -7.63 2.93 -3.57
N SER A 96 -7.05 1.89 -2.97
CA SER A 96 -7.37 0.49 -3.28
C SER A 96 -8.18 -0.10 -2.13
N PRO A 97 -9.32 -0.78 -2.38
CA PRO A 97 -10.03 -1.51 -1.34
C PRO A 97 -9.12 -2.53 -0.65
N LEU A 98 -9.27 -2.66 0.66
CA LEU A 98 -8.58 -3.64 1.50
C LEU A 98 -9.40 -4.93 1.55
N LEU A 99 -8.76 -6.05 1.21
CA LEU A 99 -9.37 -7.38 1.17
C LEU A 99 -8.72 -8.30 2.19
N LYS A 100 -9.51 -9.13 2.86
CA LYS A 100 -8.96 -10.17 3.72
C LYS A 100 -8.23 -11.23 2.88
N LEU A 101 -7.00 -11.55 3.27
CA LEU A 101 -6.16 -12.49 2.54
C LEU A 101 -6.78 -13.89 2.50
N ASP A 102 -7.41 -14.35 3.59
CA ASP A 102 -8.05 -15.67 3.66
C ASP A 102 -9.19 -15.82 2.64
N LEU A 103 -10.03 -14.79 2.47
CA LEU A 103 -11.11 -14.79 1.48
C LEU A 103 -10.56 -14.83 0.05
N TYR A 104 -9.50 -14.07 -0.22
CA TYR A 104 -8.82 -14.10 -1.52
C TYR A 104 -8.26 -15.51 -1.80
N LEU A 105 -7.56 -16.11 -0.85
CA LEU A 105 -6.95 -17.42 -1.00
C LEU A 105 -7.98 -18.55 -1.13
N ARG A 106 -9.12 -18.47 -0.44
CA ARG A 106 -10.24 -19.42 -0.64
C ARG A 106 -10.75 -19.39 -2.08
N ARG A 107 -10.87 -18.20 -2.68
CA ARG A 107 -11.28 -18.07 -4.09
C ARG A 107 -10.23 -18.65 -5.04
N VAL A 108 -8.95 -18.48 -4.75
CA VAL A 108 -7.85 -19.11 -5.49
C VAL A 108 -7.91 -20.64 -5.35
N ALA A 109 -8.08 -21.17 -4.13
CA ALA A 109 -8.17 -22.61 -3.88
C ALA A 109 -9.35 -23.24 -4.64
N ASN A 110 -10.52 -22.61 -4.60
CA ASN A 110 -11.71 -23.09 -5.31
C ASN A 110 -11.55 -23.10 -6.84
N SER A 111 -10.69 -22.24 -7.39
CA SER A 111 -10.52 -22.10 -8.86
C SER A 111 -9.27 -22.77 -9.41
N LYS A 112 -8.22 -22.94 -8.59
CA LYS A 112 -6.89 -23.41 -9.01
C LYS A 112 -6.30 -24.51 -8.11
N GLY A 113 -7.00 -24.92 -7.05
CA GLY A 113 -6.58 -25.95 -6.11
C GLY A 113 -5.75 -25.42 -4.93
N GLU A 114 -5.74 -26.19 -3.84
CA GLU A 114 -5.14 -25.82 -2.54
C GLU A 114 -3.62 -25.59 -2.63
N GLN A 115 -2.90 -26.45 -3.35
CA GLN A 115 -1.44 -26.32 -3.52
C GLN A 115 -1.06 -25.00 -4.20
N ARG A 116 -1.88 -24.54 -5.16
CA ARG A 116 -1.66 -23.26 -5.84
C ARG A 116 -1.97 -22.09 -4.92
N ALA A 117 -3.04 -22.17 -4.13
CA ALA A 117 -3.36 -21.17 -3.12
C ALA A 117 -2.23 -21.02 -2.09
N GLN A 118 -1.64 -22.12 -1.59
CA GLN A 118 -0.51 -22.07 -0.67
C GLN A 118 0.73 -21.41 -1.28
N SER A 119 1.04 -21.74 -2.54
CA SER A 119 2.17 -21.13 -3.26
C SER A 119 1.98 -19.62 -3.46
N ILE A 120 0.75 -19.21 -3.81
CA ILE A 120 0.38 -17.79 -3.95
C ILE A 120 0.41 -17.08 -2.59
N ALA A 121 -0.06 -17.72 -1.52
CA ALA A 121 -0.03 -17.16 -0.18
C ALA A 121 1.41 -16.82 0.25
N LYS A 122 2.35 -17.74 0.01
CA LYS A 122 3.78 -17.48 0.26
C LYS A 122 4.28 -16.29 -0.56
N ALA A 123 4.03 -16.29 -1.86
CA ALA A 123 4.47 -15.19 -2.74
C ALA A 123 3.86 -13.82 -2.38
N ILE A 124 2.63 -13.79 -1.86
CA ILE A 124 1.98 -12.56 -1.36
C ILE A 124 2.68 -12.08 -0.09
N LYS A 125 2.89 -12.97 0.90
CA LYS A 125 3.51 -12.61 2.18
C LYS A 125 4.97 -12.17 2.03
N ASP A 126 5.68 -12.79 1.09
CA ASP A 126 7.05 -12.42 0.71
C ASP A 126 7.10 -11.18 -0.21
N GLN A 127 5.95 -10.55 -0.51
CA GLN A 127 5.77 -9.39 -1.38
C GLN A 127 6.24 -9.56 -2.84
N CYS A 128 6.43 -10.80 -3.32
CA CYS A 128 6.91 -11.09 -4.67
C CYS A 128 5.89 -10.79 -5.79
N ILE A 129 4.59 -10.74 -5.47
CA ILE A 129 3.55 -10.42 -6.47
C ILE A 129 3.39 -8.90 -6.57
N THR A 130 3.96 -8.26 -7.59
CA THR A 130 4.08 -6.78 -7.67
C THR A 130 2.74 -6.03 -7.65
N SER A 131 1.66 -6.60 -8.17
CA SER A 131 0.31 -6.00 -8.16
C SER A 131 -0.45 -6.14 -6.84
N ILE A 132 0.10 -6.85 -5.85
CA ILE A 132 -0.57 -7.07 -4.56
C ILE A 132 0.32 -6.55 -3.45
N PHE A 133 -0.17 -5.59 -2.66
CA PHE A 133 0.50 -5.15 -1.45
C PHE A 133 -0.07 -5.89 -0.24
N TYR A 134 0.77 -6.68 0.42
CA TYR A 134 0.40 -7.42 1.63
C TYR A 134 0.58 -6.58 2.89
N LEU A 135 -0.34 -6.76 3.83
CA LEU A 135 -0.40 -6.10 5.13
C LEU A 135 -0.57 -7.18 6.21
N PRO A 136 0.44 -7.38 7.10
CA PRO A 136 0.33 -8.36 8.18
C PRO A 136 -0.71 -7.94 9.21
N ALA A 137 -1.26 -8.92 9.94
CA ALA A 137 -2.16 -8.62 11.05
C ALA A 137 -1.43 -7.84 12.16
N SER A 138 -2.17 -6.96 12.84
CA SER A 138 -1.72 -6.18 14.00
C SER A 138 -2.91 -5.93 14.93
N GLU A 139 -2.68 -5.29 16.08
CA GLU A 139 -3.77 -4.90 16.98
C GLU A 139 -4.80 -3.98 16.30
N GLN A 140 -4.33 -3.11 15.39
CA GLN A 140 -5.15 -2.17 14.63
C GLN A 140 -5.81 -2.81 13.40
N LEU A 141 -5.18 -3.84 12.83
CA LEU A 141 -5.64 -4.58 11.66
C LEU A 141 -5.66 -6.08 11.99
N PRO A 142 -6.73 -6.60 12.61
CA PRO A 142 -6.72 -7.93 13.25
C PRO A 142 -6.62 -9.11 12.27
N PHE A 143 -6.63 -8.86 10.97
CA PHE A 143 -6.54 -9.89 9.93
C PHE A 143 -5.49 -9.52 8.90
N GLU A 144 -4.81 -10.54 8.37
CA GLU A 144 -3.96 -10.38 7.20
C GLU A 144 -4.78 -9.84 6.03
N THR A 145 -4.29 -8.75 5.44
CA THR A 145 -5.03 -7.98 4.45
C THR A 145 -4.16 -7.76 3.24
N ILE A 146 -4.79 -7.59 2.09
CA ILE A 146 -4.13 -7.21 0.84
C ILE A 146 -4.81 -6.01 0.21
N ALA A 147 -4.03 -5.19 -0.49
CA ALA A 147 -4.51 -4.20 -1.45
C ALA A 147 -4.11 -4.65 -2.86
N LEU A 148 -5.07 -4.65 -3.79
CA LEU A 148 -4.83 -4.96 -5.19
C LEU A 148 -4.54 -3.65 -5.92
N LEU A 149 -3.28 -3.43 -6.31
CA LEU A 149 -2.84 -2.15 -6.87
C LEU A 149 -3.41 -1.88 -8.28
N ASP A 150 -4.00 -2.89 -8.91
CA ASP A 150 -4.75 -2.77 -10.17
C ASP A 150 -6.25 -2.43 -9.95
N ASN A 151 -6.75 -2.51 -8.72
CA ASN A 151 -8.12 -2.13 -8.36
C ASN A 151 -8.14 -0.77 -7.64
N VAL A 152 -7.95 0.29 -8.41
CA VAL A 152 -7.88 1.67 -7.90
C VAL A 152 -9.19 2.40 -8.12
N VAL A 153 -9.66 3.05 -7.06
CA VAL A 153 -10.87 3.87 -7.03
C VAL A 153 -10.48 5.33 -6.88
N SER A 154 -11.20 6.22 -7.56
CA SER A 154 -10.98 7.66 -7.51
C SER A 154 -12.23 8.38 -7.01
N ILE A 155 -12.14 9.05 -5.86
CA ILE A 155 -13.24 9.79 -5.25
C ILE A 155 -12.86 11.26 -5.02
N PRO A 156 -13.81 12.23 -5.09
CA PRO A 156 -13.51 13.62 -4.75
C PRO A 156 -12.99 13.77 -3.32
N LEU A 157 -11.95 14.59 -3.11
CA LEU A 157 -11.34 14.81 -1.80
C LEU A 157 -12.34 15.37 -0.79
N ASN A 158 -13.16 16.33 -1.21
CA ASN A 158 -14.23 16.92 -0.41
C ASN A 158 -15.22 15.86 0.08
N HIS A 159 -15.57 14.87 -0.76
CA HIS A 159 -16.42 13.75 -0.34
C HIS A 159 -15.74 12.88 0.74
N CYS A 160 -14.44 12.66 0.59
CA CYS A 160 -13.63 11.93 1.58
C CYS A 160 -13.56 12.68 2.93
N ILE A 161 -13.35 14.00 2.92
CA ILE A 161 -13.26 14.83 4.13
C ILE A 161 -14.60 14.89 4.87
N GLU A 162 -15.70 15.04 4.14
CA GLU A 162 -17.06 15.07 4.72
C GLU A 162 -17.40 13.77 5.47
N GLN A 163 -16.94 12.63 4.95
CA GLN A 163 -17.15 11.33 5.59
C GLN A 163 -16.33 11.12 6.85
N ARG A 164 -15.24 11.89 7.05
CA ARG A 164 -14.31 11.76 8.19
C ARG A 164 -13.91 10.30 8.45
N PRO A 165 -13.33 9.63 7.44
CA PRO A 165 -13.06 8.20 7.50
C PRO A 165 -12.14 7.88 8.67
N GLU A 166 -12.48 6.85 9.44
CA GLU A 166 -11.64 6.40 10.55
C GLU A 166 -10.29 5.91 10.01
N LYS A 167 -9.19 6.44 10.55
CA LYS A 167 -7.85 5.94 10.24
C LYS A 167 -7.60 4.65 11.01
N LEU A 168 -7.40 3.57 10.28
CA LEU A 168 -7.15 2.23 10.82
C LEU A 168 -5.68 2.09 11.24
N PHE A 169 -4.77 2.47 10.37
CA PHE A 169 -3.33 2.39 10.61
C PHE A 169 -2.59 3.45 9.80
N CYS A 170 -1.38 3.76 10.24
CA CYS A 170 -0.40 4.51 9.48
C CYS A 170 0.83 3.61 9.27
N LEU A 171 1.37 3.58 8.05
CA LEU A 171 2.56 2.78 7.77
C LEU A 171 3.77 3.34 8.52
N SER A 172 4.63 2.44 8.99
CA SER A 172 5.97 2.79 9.46
C SER A 172 6.82 3.30 8.29
N GLN A 173 8.03 3.78 8.58
CA GLN A 173 8.95 4.17 7.51
C GLN A 173 9.28 3.02 6.56
N PHE A 174 9.50 1.81 7.11
CA PHE A 174 9.71 0.59 6.32
C PHE A 174 8.48 0.24 5.50
N GLY A 175 7.29 0.16 6.14
CA GLY A 175 6.05 -0.19 5.47
C GLY A 175 5.72 0.78 4.33
N PHE A 176 5.95 2.07 4.54
CA PHE A 176 5.77 3.11 3.54
C PHE A 176 6.75 2.95 2.37
N TYR A 177 8.03 2.68 2.59
CA TYR A 177 8.97 2.48 1.47
C TYR A 177 8.70 1.21 0.68
N LEU A 178 8.34 0.14 1.36
CA LEU A 178 7.89 -1.07 0.70
C LEU A 178 6.66 -0.80 -0.17
N PHE A 179 5.69 -0.04 0.35
CA PHE A 179 4.52 0.39 -0.40
C PHE A 179 4.87 1.24 -1.63
N ILE A 180 5.70 2.29 -1.48
CA ILE A 180 6.10 3.15 -2.59
C ILE A 180 6.89 2.38 -3.64
N MET A 181 7.78 1.47 -3.24
CA MET A 181 8.50 0.59 -4.16
C MET A 181 7.54 -0.28 -4.96
N LYS A 182 6.57 -0.91 -4.29
CA LYS A 182 5.54 -1.75 -4.94
C LYS A 182 4.67 -0.94 -5.90
N LEU A 183 4.22 0.23 -5.48
CA LEU A 183 3.44 1.15 -6.31
C LEU A 183 4.24 1.59 -7.55
N SER A 184 5.52 1.91 -7.37
CA SER A 184 6.41 2.30 -8.47
C SER A 184 6.60 1.15 -9.45
N ILE A 185 6.92 -0.05 -9.00
CA ILE A 185 7.08 -1.22 -9.89
C ILE A 185 5.76 -1.56 -10.60
N HIS A 186 4.63 -1.43 -9.91
CA HIS A 186 3.33 -1.74 -10.48
C HIS A 186 2.93 -0.75 -11.59
N LEU A 187 3.08 0.56 -11.34
CA LEU A 187 2.66 1.62 -12.26
C LEU A 187 3.72 1.98 -13.32
N THR A 188 5.00 1.68 -13.04
CA THR A 188 6.11 2.00 -13.93
C THR A 188 6.89 0.73 -14.24
N ARG A 189 6.68 0.17 -15.43
CA ARG A 189 7.47 -0.97 -15.94
C ARG A 189 8.63 -0.46 -16.76
N TYR A 190 9.73 -0.11 -16.10
CA TYR A 190 10.96 0.31 -16.78
C TYR A 190 11.58 -0.79 -17.66
N GLN A 191 11.33 -2.06 -17.33
CA GLN A 191 11.79 -3.23 -18.08
C GLN A 191 10.59 -3.94 -18.71
N GLU A 192 9.95 -3.32 -19.69
CA GLU A 192 8.85 -3.95 -20.44
C GLU A 192 9.33 -4.84 -21.61
N GLU A 193 10.65 -4.94 -21.82
CA GLU A 193 11.28 -5.71 -22.91
C GLU A 193 10.77 -5.34 -24.33
N ILE A 194 10.18 -4.16 -24.47
CA ILE A 194 9.70 -3.62 -25.76
C ILE A 194 10.69 -2.55 -26.23
N ALA A 195 11.36 -2.82 -27.35
CA ALA A 195 12.15 -1.81 -28.04
C ALA A 195 11.20 -0.84 -28.77
N ARG A 196 11.22 0.44 -28.39
CA ARG A 196 10.43 1.51 -29.02
C ARG A 196 11.31 2.40 -29.90
N PHE A 197 11.91 1.80 -30.91
CA PHE A 197 12.65 2.52 -31.95
C PHE A 197 11.92 2.35 -33.28
N ASP A 198 11.69 3.45 -33.99
CA ASP A 198 11.36 3.39 -35.42
C ASP A 198 12.66 3.06 -36.16
N GLY A 199 12.61 2.05 -37.04
CA GLY A 199 13.77 1.58 -37.81
C GLY A 199 14.25 2.58 -38.86
#